data_AF-A0A820AM05-F1
#
_entry.id   AF-A0A820AM05-F1
#
_cell.length_a   1.000
_cell.length_b   1.000
_cell.length_c   1.000
_cell.angle_alpha   90.00
_cell.angle_beta   90.00
_cell.angle_gamma   90.00
#
_symmetry.space_group_name_H-M   'P 1'
#
loop_
_entity.id
_entity.type
_entity.pdbx_description
1 polymer ?
#
loop_
_entity_poly.entity_id
_entity_poly.type
_entity_poly.pdbx_seq_one_letter_code
_entity_poly.pdbx_strand_id
1 'polypeptide(L)'
;MLACNRRILYINILVCLLVCFTIFRSTSWPISPSNLDIFLSTTICGRLIRHPNLALTTNESIQLEHQIQTYFSFPKDCSLYTSQKTISPEELTYPLAFTILVHTNLDQFDFLLKTIYRKSNHYCIHVDLEAPATLYEAIKNQSSCVTNIYLPKQRVNVTWGQFSVLEAEHLCQQELLKQSTTWKYYFNLANSDIPLKTNFELIQILKLYNNQNDV
;
A
#
# COMPACT_ATOMS: atom_id res chain seq x y z
N MET A 1 66.56 10.56 2.03
CA MET A 1 66.21 11.58 3.04
C MET A 1 65.31 12.62 2.40
N LEU A 2 63.99 12.44 2.47
CA LEU A 2 63.02 13.43 2.01
C LEU A 2 62.72 14.38 3.18
N ALA A 3 63.30 15.58 3.13
CA ALA A 3 62.95 16.65 4.05
C ALA A 3 61.51 17.11 3.72
N CYS A 4 60.54 16.66 4.51
CA CYS A 4 59.17 17.15 4.45
C CYS A 4 59.20 18.65 4.79
N ASN A 5 58.97 19.49 3.78
CA ASN A 5 59.10 20.93 3.87
C ASN A 5 57.97 21.46 4.78
N ARG A 6 58.30 21.84 6.03
CA ARG A 6 57.34 22.31 7.05
C ARG A 6 56.39 23.39 6.51
N ARG A 7 56.82 24.24 5.58
CA ARG A 7 55.95 25.25 4.93
C ARG A 7 54.77 24.64 4.19
N ILE A 8 54.95 23.50 3.51
CA ILE A 8 53.88 22.83 2.76
C ILE A 8 52.86 22.23 3.74
N LEU A 9 53.30 21.71 4.89
CA LEU A 9 52.40 21.19 5.92
C LEU A 9 51.53 22.30 6.53
N TYR A 10 52.12 23.45 6.86
CA TYR A 10 51.36 24.59 7.40
C TYR A 10 50.37 25.17 6.38
N ILE A 11 50.74 25.24 5.10
CA ILE A 11 49.83 25.71 4.05
C ILE A 11 48.65 24.74 3.89
N ASN A 12 48.89 23.42 3.87
CA ASN A 12 47.80 22.45 3.78
C ASN A 12 46.88 22.47 5.00
N ILE A 13 47.42 22.64 6.21
CA ILE A 13 46.60 22.78 7.43
C ILE A 13 45.78 24.07 7.39
N LEU A 14 46.38 25.19 6.97
CA LEU A 14 45.67 26.47 6.89
C LEU A 14 44.57 26.43 5.82
N VAL A 15 44.82 25.81 4.67
CA VAL A 15 43.81 25.60 3.62
C VAL A 15 42.70 24.68 4.10
N CYS A 16 43.02 23.58 4.78
CA CYS A 16 42.01 22.71 5.40
C CYS A 16 41.18 23.47 6.44
N LEU A 17 41.80 24.27 7.31
CA LEU A 17 41.09 25.06 8.31
C LEU A 17 40.21 26.12 7.66
N LEU A 18 40.68 26.81 6.61
CA LEU A 18 39.89 27.80 5.86
C LEU A 18 38.72 27.15 5.11
N VAL A 19 38.94 26.00 4.46
CA VAL A 19 37.88 25.23 3.79
C VAL A 19 36.86 24.70 4.81
N CYS A 20 37.31 24.18 5.95
CA CYS A 20 36.40 23.83 7.04
C CYS A 20 35.64 25.06 7.55
N PHE A 21 36.30 26.21 7.73
CA PHE A 21 35.64 27.43 8.21
C PHE A 21 34.61 27.96 7.23
N THR A 22 34.88 27.91 5.91
CA THR A 22 33.92 28.33 4.88
C THR A 22 32.77 27.34 4.70
N ILE A 23 33.02 26.03 4.82
CA ILE A 23 31.96 25.01 4.86
C ILE A 23 31.09 25.22 6.11
N PHE A 24 31.69 25.37 7.30
CA PHE A 24 30.96 25.58 8.55
C PHE A 24 30.21 26.92 8.61
N ARG A 25 30.67 27.96 7.91
CA ARG A 25 29.94 29.25 7.81
C ARG A 25 28.83 29.26 6.77
N SER A 26 28.92 28.40 5.74
CA SER A 26 27.97 28.38 4.61
C SER A 26 26.85 27.36 4.77
N THR A 27 27.02 26.33 5.60
CA THR A 27 25.95 25.39 5.92
C THR A 27 25.27 25.78 7.22
N SER A 28 24.10 26.41 7.13
CA SER A 28 23.12 26.39 8.21
C SER A 28 22.75 24.95 8.55
N TRP A 29 23.31 24.40 9.63
CA TRP A 29 22.73 23.25 10.34
C TRP A 29 22.06 23.79 11.62
N PRO A 30 20.90 23.27 12.02
CA PRO A 30 20.36 21.95 11.69
C PRO A 30 19.23 22.00 10.66
N ILE A 31 19.25 21.07 9.70
CA ILE A 31 18.03 20.70 8.97
C ILE A 31 17.09 20.11 10.01
N SER A 32 15.97 20.79 10.31
CA SER A 32 14.93 20.20 11.14
C SER A 32 14.52 18.86 10.53
N PRO A 33 14.47 17.75 11.30
CA PRO A 33 14.05 16.47 10.74
C PRO A 33 12.68 16.63 10.10
N SER A 34 12.51 16.08 8.90
CA SER A 34 11.21 16.09 8.24
C SER A 34 10.20 15.32 9.08
N ASN A 35 8.89 15.54 8.86
CA ASN A 35 7.85 14.73 9.50
C ASN A 35 8.07 13.23 9.29
N LEU A 36 8.65 12.84 8.15
CA LEU A 36 9.02 11.46 7.85
C LEU A 36 10.19 10.97 8.73
N ASP A 37 11.22 11.80 8.92
CA ASP A 37 12.36 11.45 9.77
C ASP A 37 11.95 11.26 11.22
N ILE A 38 11.05 12.12 11.71
CA ILE A 38 10.43 12.00 13.03
C ILE A 38 9.62 10.70 13.10
N PHE A 39 8.73 10.43 12.15
CA PHE A 39 7.93 9.20 12.13
C PHE A 39 8.80 7.93 12.18
N LEU A 40 9.80 7.86 11.30
CA LEU A 40 10.71 6.72 11.16
C LEU A 40 11.64 6.52 12.38
N SER A 41 11.85 7.55 13.20
CA SER A 41 12.69 7.46 14.40
C SER A 41 11.90 7.23 15.68
N THR A 42 10.68 7.78 15.78
CA THR A 42 9.96 7.89 17.05
C THR A 42 8.81 6.91 17.20
N THR A 43 8.18 6.49 16.10
CA THR A 43 7.02 5.57 16.17
C THR A 43 7.47 4.12 16.08
N ILE A 44 6.70 3.21 16.68
CA ILE A 44 6.97 1.76 16.60
C ILE A 44 7.00 1.31 15.13
N CYS A 45 5.95 1.65 14.37
CA CYS A 45 5.86 1.30 12.94
C CYS A 45 6.98 1.93 12.11
N GLY A 46 7.30 3.21 12.32
CA GLY A 46 8.38 3.87 11.59
C GLY A 46 9.75 3.26 11.88
N ARG A 47 10.01 2.88 13.13
CA ARG A 47 11.23 2.17 13.51
C ARG A 47 11.30 0.77 12.89
N LEU A 48 10.19 0.03 12.84
CA LEU A 48 10.11 -1.27 12.15
C LEU A 48 10.37 -1.15 10.65
N ILE A 49 9.83 -0.12 10.00
CA ILE A 49 10.07 0.17 8.58
C ILE A 49 11.55 0.48 8.34
N ARG A 50 12.17 1.28 9.20
CA ARG A 50 13.59 1.66 9.08
C ARG A 50 14.53 0.50 9.41
N HIS A 51 14.15 -0.36 10.36
CA HIS A 51 14.97 -1.45 10.89
C HIS A 51 14.15 -2.75 10.91
N PRO A 52 14.17 -3.54 9.83
CA PRO A 52 13.30 -4.72 9.69
C PRO A 52 13.59 -5.83 10.72
N ASN A 53 14.79 -5.86 11.30
CA ASN A 53 15.18 -6.81 12.34
C ASN A 53 15.07 -6.23 13.77
N LEU A 54 14.32 -5.14 13.94
CA LEU A 54 14.12 -4.53 15.24
C LEU A 54 13.28 -5.45 16.13
N ALA A 55 13.88 -5.92 17.23
CA ALA A 55 13.13 -6.59 18.28
C ALA A 55 12.32 -5.54 19.07
N LEU A 56 11.00 -5.75 19.13
CA LEU A 56 10.12 -4.95 19.96
C LEU A 56 10.25 -5.36 21.42
N THR A 57 10.10 -4.39 22.32
CA THR A 57 9.90 -4.69 23.74
C THR A 57 8.55 -5.37 23.97
N THR A 58 8.39 -6.08 25.09
CA THR A 58 7.10 -6.68 25.47
C THR A 58 5.99 -5.64 25.54
N ASN A 59 6.28 -4.44 26.05
CA ASN A 59 5.29 -3.35 26.15
C ASN A 59 4.87 -2.82 24.76
N GLU A 60 5.83 -2.64 23.84
CA GLU A 60 5.53 -2.23 22.46
C GLU A 60 4.70 -3.30 21.74
N SER A 61 4.97 -4.58 21.99
CA SER A 61 4.21 -5.69 21.42
C SER A 61 2.77 -5.70 21.90
N ILE A 62 2.55 -5.58 23.22
CA ILE A 62 1.19 -5.48 23.82
C ILE A 62 0.45 -4.25 23.29
N GLN A 63 1.15 -3.12 23.15
CA GLN A 63 0.58 -1.89 22.62
C GLN A 63 0.07 -2.09 21.18
N LEU A 64 0.83 -2.77 20.33
CA LEU A 64 0.40 -3.08 18.96
C LEU A 64 -0.78 -4.05 18.94
N GLU A 65 -0.77 -5.09 19.77
CA GLU A 65 -1.88 -6.06 19.85
C GLU A 65 -3.21 -5.40 20.20
N HIS A 66 -3.19 -4.46 21.15
CA HIS A 66 -4.40 -3.69 21.50
C HIS A 66 -4.88 -2.81 20.33
N GLN A 67 -3.96 -2.20 19.57
CA GLN A 67 -4.32 -1.40 18.40
C GLN A 67 -4.91 -2.25 17.27
N ILE A 68 -4.37 -3.45 17.05
CA ILE A 68 -4.80 -4.42 16.02
C ILE A 68 -6.29 -4.75 16.15
N GLN A 69 -6.79 -5.02 17.36
CA GLN A 69 -8.20 -5.38 17.59
C GLN A 69 -9.18 -4.28 17.17
N THR A 70 -8.81 -3.02 17.33
CA THR A 70 -9.66 -1.90 16.92
C THR A 70 -9.63 -1.70 15.40
N TYR A 71 -8.51 -2.03 14.75
CA TYR A 71 -8.29 -1.80 13.33
C TYR A 71 -8.96 -2.85 12.43
N PHE A 72 -8.97 -4.12 12.87
CA PHE A 72 -9.59 -5.24 12.15
C PHE A 72 -11.08 -5.43 12.42
N SER A 73 -11.74 -4.47 13.08
CA SER A 73 -13.20 -4.49 13.20
C SER A 73 -13.85 -4.15 11.85
N PHE A 74 -14.42 -5.15 11.18
CA PHE A 74 -15.13 -4.94 9.92
C PHE A 74 -16.38 -4.07 10.14
N PRO A 75 -16.47 -2.89 9.49
CA PRO A 75 -17.60 -2.00 9.68
C PRO A 75 -18.87 -2.63 9.08
N LYS A 76 -19.95 -2.65 9.88
CA LYS A 76 -21.28 -3.09 9.43
C LYS A 76 -22.06 -2.01 8.69
N ASP A 77 -21.53 -0.79 8.66
CA ASP A 77 -22.10 0.38 8.01
C ASP A 77 -21.25 0.81 6.81
N CYS A 78 -21.68 1.86 6.10
CA CYS A 78 -20.94 2.40 4.96
C CYS A 78 -19.75 3.29 5.35
N SER A 79 -19.35 3.35 6.63
CA SER A 79 -18.34 4.28 7.13
C SER A 79 -16.97 4.13 6.45
N LEU A 80 -16.64 2.91 6.00
CA LEU A 80 -15.43 2.60 5.22
C LEU A 80 -15.26 3.53 4.01
N TYR A 81 -16.37 3.90 3.37
CA TYR A 81 -16.38 4.70 2.13
C TYR A 81 -16.57 6.20 2.35
N THR A 82 -16.90 6.59 3.58
CA THR A 82 -17.21 7.98 3.93
C THR A 82 -15.94 8.79 4.17
N SER A 83 -14.85 8.15 4.60
CA SER A 83 -13.56 8.83 4.75
C SER A 83 -13.01 9.23 3.37
N GLN A 84 -13.06 10.52 3.07
CA GLN A 84 -12.55 11.05 1.81
C GLN A 84 -11.02 11.15 1.92
N LYS A 85 -10.32 10.10 1.51
CA LYS A 85 -8.92 10.25 1.15
C LYS A 85 -8.88 11.20 -0.06
N THR A 86 -8.15 12.30 0.05
CA THR A 86 -8.05 13.31 -1.02
C THR A 86 -7.58 12.61 -2.30
N ILE A 87 -8.42 12.61 -3.34
CA ILE A 87 -8.12 11.96 -4.62
C ILE A 87 -7.46 13.00 -5.52
N SER A 88 -6.29 12.69 -6.07
CA SER A 88 -5.64 13.56 -7.04
C SER A 88 -6.41 13.58 -8.38
N PRO A 89 -6.36 14.68 -9.16
CA PRO A 89 -6.98 14.72 -10.50
C PRO A 89 -6.48 13.60 -11.43
N GLU A 90 -5.24 13.16 -11.22
CA GLU A 90 -4.64 12.06 -11.95
C GLU A 90 -5.27 10.71 -11.60
N GLU A 91 -5.51 10.43 -10.31
CA GLU A 91 -6.23 9.24 -9.87
C GLU A 91 -7.68 9.17 -10.38
N LEU A 92 -8.31 10.32 -10.63
CA LEU A 92 -9.65 10.39 -11.21
C LEU A 92 -9.68 10.03 -12.71
N THR A 93 -8.59 10.32 -13.43
CA THR A 93 -8.52 10.15 -14.89
C THR A 93 -7.80 8.88 -15.32
N TYR A 94 -7.26 8.12 -14.37
CA TYR A 94 -6.54 6.87 -14.60
C TYR A 94 -7.12 5.71 -13.76
N PRO A 95 -8.37 5.30 -14.02
CA PRO A 95 -9.03 4.25 -13.25
C PRO A 95 -8.32 2.89 -13.43
N LEU A 96 -8.19 2.15 -12.33
CA LEU A 96 -7.64 0.79 -12.28
C LEU A 96 -8.76 -0.22 -11.98
N ALA A 97 -8.58 -1.47 -12.40
CA ALA A 97 -9.48 -2.57 -12.10
C ALA A 97 -8.78 -3.64 -11.24
N PHE A 98 -9.48 -4.16 -10.23
CA PHE A 98 -8.97 -5.19 -9.33
C PHE A 98 -9.96 -6.35 -9.25
N THR A 99 -9.46 -7.57 -9.33
CA THR A 99 -10.15 -8.76 -8.81
C THR A 99 -9.57 -9.10 -7.45
N ILE A 100 -10.43 -9.40 -6.49
CA ILE A 100 -10.05 -9.86 -5.16
C ILE A 100 -10.73 -11.21 -4.92
N LEU A 101 -9.94 -12.26 -4.80
CA LEU A 101 -10.41 -13.57 -4.36
C LEU A 101 -10.42 -13.62 -2.83
N VAL A 102 -11.59 -13.91 -2.25
CA VAL A 102 -11.80 -13.95 -0.80
C VAL A 102 -12.24 -15.34 -0.39
N HIS A 103 -11.46 -15.98 0.48
CA HIS A 103 -11.83 -17.28 1.06
C HIS A 103 -12.50 -17.11 2.43
N THR A 104 -11.75 -17.06 3.55
CA THR A 104 -12.35 -17.13 4.91
C THR A 104 -12.08 -15.94 5.83
N ASN A 105 -11.04 -15.14 5.59
CA ASN A 105 -10.61 -14.11 6.53
C ASN A 105 -11.15 -12.72 6.14
N LEU A 106 -12.20 -12.28 6.84
CA LEU A 106 -12.83 -10.97 6.66
C LEU A 106 -11.90 -9.81 6.99
N ASP A 107 -11.10 -9.97 8.04
CA ASP A 107 -10.22 -8.91 8.56
C ASP A 107 -9.10 -8.59 7.56
N GLN A 108 -8.55 -9.61 6.91
CA GLN A 108 -7.58 -9.44 5.82
C GLN A 108 -8.21 -8.75 4.61
N PHE A 109 -9.41 -9.16 4.22
CA PHE A 109 -10.15 -8.52 3.13
C PHE A 109 -10.44 -7.05 3.44
N ASP A 110 -10.91 -6.75 4.65
CA ASP A 110 -11.20 -5.41 5.12
C ASP A 110 -9.96 -4.51 5.06
N PHE A 111 -8.83 -5.02 5.56
CA PHE A 111 -7.57 -4.33 5.52
C PHE A 111 -7.12 -4.01 4.10
N LEU A 112 -7.14 -5.03 3.22
CA LEU A 112 -6.78 -4.86 1.82
C LEU A 112 -7.67 -3.80 1.17
N LEU A 113 -8.99 -3.95 1.29
CA LEU A 113 -9.97 -3.05 0.68
C LEU A 113 -9.79 -1.61 1.20
N LYS A 114 -9.67 -1.39 2.51
CA LYS A 114 -9.40 -0.06 3.12
C LYS A 114 -8.15 0.58 2.53
N THR A 115 -7.15 -0.22 2.19
CA THR A 115 -5.86 0.29 1.69
C THR A 115 -5.93 0.67 0.21
N ILE A 116 -6.57 -0.17 -0.61
CA ILE A 116 -6.60 0.00 -2.07
C ILE A 116 -7.81 0.79 -2.59
N TYR A 117 -8.91 0.88 -1.83
CA TYR A 117 -10.17 1.44 -2.33
C TYR A 117 -10.06 2.90 -2.76
N ARG A 118 -10.48 3.20 -3.99
CA ARG A 118 -10.65 4.54 -4.55
C ARG A 118 -11.95 4.58 -5.34
N LYS A 119 -12.68 5.68 -5.23
CA LYS A 119 -13.98 5.86 -5.92
C LYS A 119 -13.86 5.85 -7.45
N SER A 120 -12.68 6.15 -8.00
CA SER A 120 -12.42 6.11 -9.44
C SER A 120 -12.09 4.71 -9.96
N ASN A 121 -11.59 3.80 -9.11
CA ASN A 121 -11.23 2.44 -9.51
C ASN A 121 -12.44 1.50 -9.51
N HIS A 122 -12.28 0.34 -10.13
CA HIS A 122 -13.28 -0.72 -10.20
C HIS A 122 -12.79 -1.97 -9.47
N TYR A 123 -13.67 -2.63 -8.73
CA TYR A 123 -13.34 -3.80 -7.94
C TYR A 123 -14.36 -4.90 -8.21
N CYS A 124 -13.89 -6.10 -8.50
CA CYS A 124 -14.72 -7.30 -8.44
C CYS A 124 -14.24 -8.18 -7.30
N ILE A 125 -15.17 -8.60 -6.45
CA ILE A 125 -14.88 -9.45 -5.30
C ILE A 125 -15.54 -10.80 -5.57
N HIS A 126 -14.71 -11.82 -5.75
CA HIS A 126 -15.19 -13.20 -5.76
C HIS A 126 -15.00 -13.77 -4.36
N VAL A 127 -16.12 -14.08 -3.72
CA VAL A 127 -16.12 -14.79 -2.44
C VAL A 127 -16.29 -16.27 -2.75
N ASP A 128 -15.40 -17.10 -2.21
CA ASP A 128 -15.43 -18.54 -2.39
C ASP A 128 -16.83 -19.11 -2.06
N LEU A 129 -17.25 -20.11 -2.83
CA LEU A 129 -18.48 -20.83 -2.57
C LEU A 129 -18.45 -21.54 -1.19
N GLU A 130 -17.29 -22.04 -0.75
CA GLU A 130 -17.12 -22.71 0.54
C GLU A 130 -17.00 -21.74 1.72
N ALA A 131 -16.84 -20.44 1.46
CA ALA A 131 -16.78 -19.44 2.51
C ALA A 131 -18.09 -19.44 3.33
N PRO A 132 -18.02 -19.14 4.65
CA PRO A 132 -19.21 -18.99 5.47
C PRO A 132 -20.22 -18.01 4.85
N ALA A 133 -21.51 -18.37 4.85
CA ALA A 133 -22.56 -17.51 4.29
C ALA A 133 -22.59 -16.11 4.94
N THR A 134 -22.24 -16.03 6.22
CA THR A 134 -22.11 -14.77 6.95
C THR A 134 -21.03 -13.85 6.38
N LEU A 135 -19.91 -14.40 5.87
CA LEU A 135 -18.85 -13.65 5.22
C LEU A 135 -19.35 -13.04 3.91
N TYR A 136 -19.98 -13.86 3.07
CA TYR A 136 -20.54 -13.40 1.80
C TYR A 136 -21.58 -12.29 2.00
N GLU A 137 -22.52 -12.46 2.92
CA GLU A 137 -23.53 -11.43 3.18
C GLU A 137 -22.92 -10.16 3.79
N ALA A 138 -21.87 -10.26 4.62
CA ALA A 138 -21.15 -9.09 5.13
C ALA A 138 -20.51 -8.29 4.00
N ILE A 139 -19.78 -8.95 3.10
CA ILE A 139 -19.12 -8.32 1.94
C ILE A 139 -20.15 -7.74 0.98
N LYS A 140 -21.22 -8.48 0.69
CA LYS A 140 -22.30 -8.04 -0.21
C LYS A 140 -23.03 -6.82 0.33
N ASN A 141 -23.42 -6.82 1.61
CA ASN A 141 -24.08 -5.68 2.25
C ASN A 141 -23.18 -4.44 2.22
N GLN A 142 -21.90 -4.62 2.52
CA GLN A 142 -20.94 -3.53 2.51
C GLN A 142 -20.73 -3.01 1.07
N SER A 143 -20.61 -3.89 0.09
CA SER A 143 -20.43 -3.53 -1.32
C SER A 143 -21.62 -2.73 -1.87
N SER A 144 -22.84 -2.95 -1.34
CA SER A 144 -24.04 -2.20 -1.73
C SER A 144 -23.99 -0.70 -1.40
N CYS A 145 -23.05 -0.27 -0.55
CA CYS A 145 -22.84 1.14 -0.22
C CYS A 145 -22.24 1.96 -1.38
N VAL A 146 -21.68 1.31 -2.40
CA VAL A 146 -20.93 1.95 -3.49
C VAL A 146 -21.26 1.29 -4.83
N THR A 147 -20.96 1.98 -5.92
CA THR A 147 -21.34 1.54 -7.28
C THR A 147 -20.18 0.96 -8.09
N ASN A 148 -18.97 1.00 -7.54
CA ASN A 148 -17.73 0.59 -8.20
C ASN A 148 -17.17 -0.73 -7.66
N ILE A 149 -17.96 -1.44 -6.85
CA ILE A 149 -17.67 -2.78 -6.36
C ILE A 149 -18.73 -3.74 -6.87
N TYR A 150 -18.28 -4.87 -7.42
CA TYR A 150 -19.13 -5.84 -8.08
C TYR A 150 -18.88 -7.22 -7.49
N LEU A 151 -19.94 -8.03 -7.44
CA LEU A 151 -19.84 -9.44 -7.09
C LEU A 151 -20.34 -10.24 -8.30
N PRO A 152 -19.58 -11.24 -8.79
CA PRO A 152 -20.04 -12.06 -9.90
C PRO A 152 -21.26 -12.86 -9.47
N LYS A 153 -22.19 -13.11 -10.41
CA LYS A 153 -23.42 -13.86 -10.14
C LYS A 153 -23.13 -15.31 -9.71
N GLN A 154 -22.07 -15.90 -10.25
CA GLN A 154 -21.65 -17.27 -9.95
C GLN A 154 -20.49 -17.23 -8.95
N ARG A 155 -20.51 -18.17 -8.00
CA ARG A 155 -19.40 -18.43 -7.07
C ARG A 155 -18.82 -19.80 -7.37
N VAL A 156 -17.51 -19.91 -7.25
CA VAL A 156 -16.73 -21.12 -7.54
C VAL A 156 -16.19 -21.65 -6.22
N ASN A 157 -16.17 -22.96 -6.06
CA ASN A 157 -15.42 -23.61 -4.97
C ASN A 157 -13.94 -23.58 -5.34
N VAL A 158 -13.16 -22.71 -4.70
CA VAL A 158 -11.78 -22.45 -5.09
C VAL A 158 -10.83 -23.43 -4.38
N THR A 159 -10.29 -24.38 -5.14
CA THR A 159 -9.20 -25.23 -4.66
C THR A 159 -7.84 -24.66 -5.06
N TRP A 160 -6.96 -24.45 -4.08
CA TRP A 160 -5.62 -23.91 -4.32
C TRP A 160 -4.81 -24.78 -5.29
N GLY A 161 -4.09 -24.12 -6.21
CA GLY A 161 -3.27 -24.79 -7.23
C GLY A 161 -4.06 -25.46 -8.35
N GLN A 162 -5.38 -25.31 -8.39
CA GLN A 162 -6.25 -25.89 -9.43
C GLN A 162 -6.87 -24.82 -10.33
N PHE A 163 -7.48 -25.28 -11.42
CA PHE A 163 -8.15 -24.43 -12.41
C PHE A 163 -9.24 -23.52 -11.82
N SER A 164 -9.87 -23.93 -10.72
CA SER A 164 -10.89 -23.15 -10.02
C SER A 164 -10.42 -21.74 -9.60
N VAL A 165 -9.12 -21.54 -9.37
CA VAL A 165 -8.56 -20.21 -9.09
C VAL A 165 -8.75 -19.29 -10.30
N LEU A 166 -8.31 -19.77 -11.48
CA LEU A 166 -8.46 -19.04 -12.74
C LEU A 166 -9.93 -18.84 -13.11
N GLU A 167 -10.78 -19.84 -12.86
CA GLU A 167 -12.22 -19.73 -13.12
C GLU A 167 -12.87 -18.61 -12.30
N ALA A 168 -12.52 -18.51 -11.01
CA ALA A 168 -12.99 -17.44 -10.13
C ALA A 168 -12.52 -16.05 -10.60
N GLU A 169 -11.24 -15.93 -10.99
CA GLU A 169 -10.69 -14.69 -11.54
C GLU A 169 -11.38 -14.30 -12.85
N HIS A 170 -11.60 -15.27 -13.74
CA HIS A 170 -12.22 -15.05 -15.05
C HIS A 170 -13.66 -14.54 -14.92
N LEU A 171 -14.46 -15.11 -14.02
CA LEU A 171 -15.81 -14.60 -13.73
C LEU A 171 -15.78 -13.14 -13.27
N CYS A 172 -14.78 -12.76 -12.48
CA CYS A 172 -14.63 -11.37 -12.05
C CYS A 172 -14.16 -10.44 -13.16
N GLN A 173 -13.25 -10.90 -14.04
CA GLN A 173 -12.85 -10.14 -15.23
C GLN A 173 -14.05 -9.88 -16.15
N GLN A 174 -14.90 -10.88 -16.37
CA GLN A 174 -16.14 -10.73 -17.15
C GLN A 174 -17.07 -9.68 -16.52
N GLU A 175 -17.25 -9.71 -15.20
CA GLU A 175 -18.09 -8.72 -14.52
C GLU A 175 -17.47 -7.31 -14.63
N LEU A 176 -16.16 -7.16 -14.43
CA LEU A 176 -15.47 -5.86 -14.59
C LEU A 176 -15.65 -5.28 -16.00
N LEU A 177 -15.44 -6.09 -17.05
CA LEU A 177 -15.59 -5.69 -18.44
C LEU A 177 -17.03 -5.31 -18.80
N LYS A 178 -18.02 -5.98 -18.19
CA LYS A 178 -19.43 -5.67 -18.38
C LYS A 178 -19.82 -4.34 -17.75
N GLN A 179 -19.24 -4.00 -16.60
CA GLN A 179 -19.59 -2.79 -15.85
C GLN A 179 -18.88 -1.55 -16.39
N SER A 180 -17.63 -1.69 -16.85
CA SER A 180 -16.85 -0.59 -17.37
C SER A 180 -15.71 -1.10 -18.27
N THR A 181 -15.39 -0.34 -19.30
CA THR A 181 -14.19 -0.55 -20.15
C THR A 181 -13.25 0.65 -20.10
N THR A 182 -13.42 1.56 -19.13
CA THR A 182 -12.65 2.82 -19.06
C THR A 182 -11.33 2.68 -18.29
N TRP A 183 -11.24 1.68 -17.41
CA TRP A 183 -10.05 1.34 -16.65
C TRP A 183 -8.87 0.95 -17.54
N LYS A 184 -7.66 1.20 -17.05
CA LYS A 184 -6.41 1.12 -17.84
C LYS A 184 -5.64 -0.17 -17.64
N TYR A 185 -5.61 -0.66 -16.40
CA TYR A 185 -4.90 -1.87 -16.02
C TYR A 185 -5.76 -2.70 -15.08
N TYR A 186 -5.49 -4.00 -15.13
CA TYR A 186 -6.12 -5.03 -14.32
C TYR A 186 -5.11 -5.64 -13.36
N PHE A 187 -5.56 -5.91 -12.13
CA PHE A 187 -4.80 -6.61 -11.10
C PHE A 187 -5.63 -7.76 -10.55
N ASN A 188 -5.03 -8.94 -10.39
CA ASN A 188 -5.59 -10.04 -9.60
C ASN A 188 -4.91 -10.07 -8.23
N LEU A 189 -5.72 -10.18 -7.18
CA LEU A 189 -5.27 -10.19 -5.78
C LEU A 189 -5.99 -11.29 -5.00
N ALA A 190 -5.28 -11.87 -4.04
CA ALA A 190 -5.88 -12.61 -2.93
C ALA A 190 -6.18 -11.66 -1.76
N ASN A 191 -7.14 -12.01 -0.91
CA ASN A 191 -7.47 -11.21 0.28
C ASN A 191 -6.30 -11.05 1.27
N SER A 192 -5.28 -11.90 1.19
CA SER A 192 -4.06 -11.84 2.00
C SER A 192 -2.97 -10.91 1.46
N ASP A 193 -3.14 -10.37 0.24
CA ASP A 193 -2.15 -9.49 -0.36
C ASP A 193 -2.06 -8.13 0.34
N ILE A 194 -0.90 -7.49 0.24
CA ILE A 194 -0.64 -6.18 0.88
C ILE A 194 0.02 -5.24 -0.14
N PRO A 195 -0.59 -4.09 -0.45
CA PRO A 195 0.00 -3.12 -1.36
C PRO A 195 1.21 -2.43 -0.72
N LEU A 196 2.33 -2.40 -1.44
CA LEU A 196 3.56 -1.70 -1.05
C LEU A 196 3.71 -0.31 -1.69
N LYS A 197 2.71 0.09 -2.47
CA LYS A 197 2.65 1.36 -3.18
C LYS A 197 1.26 1.95 -2.99
N THR A 198 1.21 3.27 -2.87
CA THR A 198 -0.05 4.00 -2.91
C THR A 198 -0.66 3.92 -4.30
N ASN A 199 -1.98 4.15 -4.40
CA ASN A 199 -2.67 4.18 -5.69
C ASN A 199 -2.06 5.23 -6.66
N PHE A 200 -1.64 6.39 -6.15
CA PHE A 200 -0.94 7.39 -6.95
C PHE A 200 0.40 6.87 -7.51
N GLU A 201 1.23 6.25 -6.66
CA GLU A 201 2.50 5.65 -7.11
C GLU A 201 2.28 4.53 -8.12
N LEU A 202 1.26 3.68 -7.93
CA LEU A 202 0.89 2.65 -8.91
C LEU A 202 0.58 3.29 -10.27
N ILE A 203 -0.23 4.35 -10.31
CA ILE A 203 -0.54 5.05 -11.55
C ILE A 203 0.71 5.62 -12.22
N GLN A 204 1.64 6.21 -11.45
CA GLN A 204 2.91 6.68 -12.01
C GLN A 204 3.70 5.54 -12.67
N ILE A 205 3.81 4.40 -12.01
CA ILE A 205 4.52 3.23 -12.53
C ILE A 205 3.84 2.70 -13.80
N LEU A 206 2.52 2.53 -13.78
CA LEU A 206 1.75 1.99 -14.91
C LEU A 206 1.78 2.89 -16.16
N LYS A 207 1.90 4.21 -15.96
CA LYS A 207 2.14 5.14 -17.08
C LYS A 207 3.48 4.89 -17.77
N LEU A 208 4.51 4.47 -17.03
CA LEU A 208 5.79 4.08 -17.60
C LEU A 208 5.69 2.78 -18.41
N TYR A 209 4.78 1.87 -18.05
CA TYR A 209 4.54 0.63 -18.79
C TYR A 209 3.87 0.87 -20.16
N ASN A 210 3.26 2.04 -20.37
CA ASN A 210 2.78 2.49 -21.69
C ASN A 210 1.92 1.45 -22.44
N ASN A 211 0.88 0.94 -21.77
CA ASN A 211 -0.06 -0.09 -22.27
C ASN A 211 0.57 -1.47 -22.51
N GLN A 212 1.72 -1.76 -21.91
CA GLN A 212 2.30 -3.10 -21.88
C GLN A 212 1.87 -3.84 -20.62
N ASN A 213 1.76 -5.16 -20.73
CA ASN A 213 1.46 -6.01 -19.58
C ASN A 213 2.74 -6.37 -18.82
N ASP A 214 2.57 -6.62 -17.52
CA ASP A 214 3.58 -7.18 -16.63
C ASP A 214 2.89 -8.28 -15.81
N VAL A 215 3.51 -9.45 -15.71
CA VAL A 215 2.91 -10.68 -15.16
C VAL A 215 3.90 -11.40 -14.27
#